data_AF-A0A0K1T5H2-F1
#
_entry.id   AF-A0A0K1T5H2-F1
#
_cell.length_a   1.000
_cell.length_b   1.000
_cell.length_c   1.000
_cell.angle_alpha   90.00
_cell.angle_beta   90.00
_cell.angle_gamma   90.00
#
_symmetry.space_group_name_H-M   'P 1'
#
loop_
_entity.id
_entity.type
_entity.pdbx_description
1 polymer ?
#
loop_
_entity_poly.entity_id
_entity_poly.type
_entity_poly.pdbx_seq_one_letter_code
_entity_poly.pdbx_strand_id
1 'polypeptide(L)' 'MTWEKLGEWLWPEPSLLDYIQVTYAGKVVTGMTGKLRYSLTECADRDSVKKLLENAVSRGIGTSRRNGFGRVEVRVR' A
#
# COMPACT_ATOMS: atom_id res chain seq x y z
N MET A 1 5.38 8.35 -14.47
CA MET A 1 5.03 6.91 -14.41
C MET A 1 3.52 6.75 -14.52
N THR A 2 3.02 5.92 -15.44
CA THR A 2 1.60 5.53 -15.50
C THR A 2 1.36 4.27 -14.65
N TRP A 3 0.12 3.98 -14.28
CA TRP A 3 -0.20 2.83 -13.45
C TRP A 3 0.03 1.50 -14.18
N GLU A 4 -0.20 1.46 -15.49
CA GLU A 4 0.02 0.31 -16.34
C GLU A 4 1.51 -0.09 -16.33
N LYS A 5 2.41 0.90 -16.51
CA LYS A 5 3.86 0.68 -16.45
C LYS A 5 4.36 0.20 -15.09
N LEU A 6 3.76 0.69 -14.01
CA LEU A 6 4.13 0.22 -12.67
C LEU A 6 3.73 -1.26 -12.48
N GLY A 7 2.60 -1.68 -13.03
CA GLY A 7 2.16 -3.07 -13.01
C GLY A 7 3.13 -4.03 -13.70
N GLU A 8 3.79 -3.61 -14.78
CA GLU A 8 4.81 -4.40 -15.49
C GLU A 8 6.10 -4.60 -14.67
N TRP A 9 6.39 -3.70 -13.73
CA TRP A 9 7.60 -3.75 -12.90
C TRP A 9 7.43 -4.45 -11.56
N LEU A 10 6.20 -4.81 -11.20
CA LEU A 10 5.87 -5.39 -9.91
C LEU A 10 5.65 -6.89 -10.03
N TRP A 11 6.52 -7.66 -9.40
CA TRP A 11 6.31 -9.08 -9.20
C TRP A 11 5.69 -9.34 -7.83
N PRO A 12 4.47 -9.93 -7.74
CA PRO A 12 3.84 -10.21 -6.46
C PRO A 12 4.56 -11.35 -5.72
N GLU A 13 4.85 -11.12 -4.45
CA GLU A 13 5.42 -12.11 -3.55
C GLU A 13 4.33 -12.62 -2.58
N PRO A 14 4.48 -13.82 -2.01
CA PRO A 14 3.57 -14.33 -0.97
C PRO A 14 3.34 -13.28 0.13
N SER A 15 2.09 -12.81 0.19
CA SER A 15 1.64 -11.76 1.10
C SER A 15 0.80 -12.36 2.22
N LEU A 16 0.80 -11.72 3.39
CA LEU A 16 0.01 -12.14 4.54
C LEU A 16 -1.06 -11.09 4.78
N LEU A 17 -2.32 -11.42 4.56
CA LEU A 17 -3.43 -10.47 4.61
C LEU A 17 -4.58 -11.07 5.40
N ASP A 18 -5.18 -10.24 6.24
CA ASP A 18 -6.37 -10.56 7.00
C ASP A 18 -7.44 -9.51 6.74
N TYR A 19 -8.70 -9.94 6.71
CA TYR A 19 -9.84 -9.05 6.74
C TYR A 19 -10.23 -8.74 8.17
N ILE A 20 -10.47 -7.47 8.45
CA ILE A 20 -10.91 -7.01 9.78
C ILE A 20 -12.17 -6.18 9.63
N GLN A 21 -13.04 -6.27 10.63
CA GLN A 21 -14.18 -5.39 10.77
C GLN A 21 -13.91 -4.38 11.88
N VAL A 22 -14.15 -3.12 11.60
CA VAL A 22 -13.98 -2.02 12.55
C VAL A 22 -15.22 -1.15 12.56
N THR A 23 -15.71 -0.82 13.75
CA THR A 23 -16.83 0.12 13.91
C THR A 23 -16.30 1.55 13.84
N TYR A 24 -16.77 2.31 12.86
CA TYR A 24 -16.40 3.70 12.64
C TYR A 24 -17.61 4.55 12.27
N ALA A 25 -17.78 5.69 12.93
CA ALA A 25 -18.94 6.58 12.76
C ALA A 25 -20.30 5.83 12.85
N GLY A 26 -20.40 4.88 13.79
CA GLY A 26 -21.60 4.06 14.01
C GLY A 26 -21.87 2.99 12.94
N LYS A 27 -20.94 2.79 11.99
CA LYS A 27 -21.06 1.78 10.92
C LYS A 27 -19.95 0.74 11.04
N VAL A 28 -20.26 -0.50 10.72
CA VAL A 28 -19.24 -1.55 10.57
C VAL A 28 -18.60 -1.41 9.19
N VAL A 29 -17.28 -1.25 9.16
CA VAL A 29 -16.49 -1.14 7.94
C VAL A 29 -15.55 -2.34 7.87
N THR A 30 -15.58 -3.05 6.74
CA THR A 30 -14.61 -4.11 6.44
C THR A 30 -13.37 -3.49 5.83
N GLY A 31 -12.21 -3.80 6.40
CA GLY A 31 -10.90 -3.40 5.90
C GLY A 31 -9.96 -4.59 5.78
N MET A 32 -8.74 -4.31 5.33
CA MET A 32 -7.67 -5.28 5.21
C MET A 32 -6.47 -4.82 6.03
N THR A 33 -5.82 -5.76 6.70
CA THR A 33 -4.56 -5.54 7.42
C THR A 33 -3.56 -6.63 7.04
N GLY A 34 -2.28 -6.36 7.25
CA GLY A 34 -1.23 -7.34 7.02
C GLY A 34 -0.04 -6.76 6.27
N LYS A 35 0.67 -7.65 5.56
CA LYS A 35 1.92 -7.39 4.87
C LYS A 35 1.79 -7.79 3.41
N LEU A 36 1.76 -6.78 2.55
CA LEU A 36 1.95 -6.95 1.12
C LEU A 36 3.45 -7.00 0.81
N ARG A 37 3.86 -7.95 -0.04
CA ARG A 37 5.23 -8.05 -0.51
C ARG A 37 5.26 -8.02 -2.03
N TYR A 38 6.20 -7.27 -2.56
CA TYR A 38 6.44 -7.17 -3.99
C TYR A 38 7.94 -7.08 -4.23
N SER A 39 8.38 -7.70 -5.33
CA SER A 39 9.70 -7.55 -5.89
C SER A 39 9.62 -6.55 -7.05
N LEU A 40 10.55 -5.60 -7.10
CA LEU A 40 10.64 -4.63 -8.18
C LEU A 40 11.65 -5.14 -9.23
N THR A 41 11.19 -5.39 -10.45
CA THR A 41 12.03 -5.95 -11.53
C THR A 41 12.82 -4.83 -12.24
N GLU A 42 12.99 -4.89 -13.57
CA GLU A 42 13.68 -3.87 -14.39
C GLU A 42 12.92 -2.53 -14.41
N CYS A 43 12.83 -1.89 -13.25
CA CYS A 43 12.20 -0.60 -13.09
C CYS A 43 13.16 0.49 -13.55
N ALA A 44 12.85 1.09 -14.70
CA ALA A 44 13.60 2.21 -15.25
C ALA A 44 13.44 3.51 -14.42
N ASP A 45 12.43 3.59 -13.54
CA ASP A 45 12.06 4.81 -12.79
C ASP A 45 11.91 4.53 -11.28
N ARG A 46 13.00 4.03 -10.67
CA ARG A 46 13.04 3.67 -9.24
C ARG A 46 12.77 4.88 -8.33
N ASP A 47 13.19 6.07 -8.72
CA ASP A 47 13.00 7.29 -7.93
C ASP A 47 11.53 7.67 -7.81
N SER A 48 10.74 7.52 -8.88
CA SER A 48 9.29 7.76 -8.80
C SER A 48 8.59 6.74 -7.91
N VAL A 49 9.00 5.47 -7.96
CA VAL A 49 8.48 4.44 -7.06
C VAL A 49 8.81 4.78 -5.61
N LYS A 50 10.05 5.17 -5.33
CA LYS A 50 10.48 5.59 -3.98
C LYS A 50 9.64 6.78 -3.47
N LYS A 51 9.50 7.83 -4.27
CA LYS A 51 8.67 9.01 -3.92
C LYS A 51 7.21 8.65 -3.67
N LEU A 52 6.65 7.73 -4.46
CA LEU A 52 5.29 7.24 -4.26
C LEU A 52 5.15 6.53 -2.91
N LEU A 53 6.10 5.66 -2.57
CA LEU A 53 6.12 4.93 -1.30
C LEU A 53 6.31 5.88 -0.10
N GLU A 54 7.20 6.87 -0.20
CA GLU A 54 7.38 7.91 0.81
C GLU A 54 6.09 8.74 1.02
N ASN A 55 5.37 9.04 -0.06
CA ASN A 55 4.06 9.70 0.04
C ASN A 55 3.02 8.83 0.75
N ALA A 56 3.01 7.53 0.45
CA ALA A 56 2.10 6.57 1.08
C ALA A 56 2.41 6.41 2.58
N VAL A 57 3.67 6.33 2.98
CA VAL A 57 4.08 6.25 4.39
C VAL A 57 3.68 7.51 5.15
N SER A 58 3.92 8.70 4.57
CA SER A 58 3.62 9.97 5.25
C SER A 58 2.12 10.28 5.34
N ARG A 59 1.33 9.91 4.34
CA ARG A 59 -0.09 10.32 4.24
C ARG A 59 -1.08 9.19 4.45
N GLY A 60 -0.63 7.93 4.44
CA GLY A 60 -1.47 6.75 4.34
C GLY A 60 -2.06 6.54 2.94
N ILE A 61 -2.70 5.39 2.77
CA ILE A 61 -3.39 4.95 1.53
C ILE A 61 -4.90 4.82 1.73
N GLY A 62 -5.67 4.89 0.65
CA GLY A 62 -7.13 4.72 0.69
C GLY A 62 -7.91 5.89 1.29
N THR A 63 -9.08 5.58 1.85
CA THR A 63 -10.05 6.54 2.39
C THR A 63 -9.89 6.76 3.90
N SER A 64 -10.42 7.87 4.42
CA SER A 64 -10.41 8.17 5.87
C SER A 64 -9.02 8.21 6.54
N ARG A 65 -7.97 8.52 5.77
CA ARG A 65 -6.57 8.57 6.23
C ARG A 65 -6.34 9.49 7.43
N ARG A 66 -7.01 10.65 7.45
CA ARG A 66 -6.97 11.60 8.57
C ARG A 66 -7.58 11.05 9.86
N ASN A 67 -8.35 9.96 9.77
CA ASN A 67 -9.03 9.31 10.90
C ASN A 67 -8.30 8.02 11.33
N GLY A 68 -7.04 7.84 10.91
CA GLY A 68 -6.20 6.71 11.32
C GLY A 68 -6.27 5.47 10.42
N PHE A 69 -7.08 5.48 9.36
CA PHE A 69 -7.15 4.39 8.38
C PHE A 69 -5.99 4.41 7.39
N GLY A 70 -5.65 3.24 6.85
CA GLY A 70 -4.69 3.14 5.76
C GLY A 70 -3.27 3.55 6.12
N ARG A 71 -2.89 3.47 7.40
CA ARG A 71 -1.49 3.63 7.82
C ARG A 71 -0.69 2.46 7.28
N VAL A 72 0.46 2.78 6.68
CA VAL A 72 1.36 1.80 6.08
C VAL A 72 2.78 2.06 6.51
N GLU A 73 3.57 1.00 6.52
CA GLU A 73 5.01 1.03 6.70
C GLU A 73 5.63 0.33 5.48
N VAL A 74 6.72 0.90 4.95
CA VAL A 74 7.46 0.31 3.83
C VAL A 74 8.80 -0.18 4.36
N ARG A 75 9.09 -1.46 4.14
CA ARG A 75 10.39 -2.08 4.48
C ARG A 75 11.02 -2.62 3.21
N VAL A 76 12.22 -2.14 2.90
CA VAL A 76 13.05 -2.67 1.82
C VAL A 76 13.95 -3.74 2.41
N ARG A 77 14.00 -4.91 1.78
CA ARG A 77 14.89 -6.02 2.12
C ARG A 77 15.77 -6.35 0.92
#